data_AF-X1EQK5-F1
#
_entry.id   AF-X1EQK5-F1
#
_cell.length_a   1.000
_cell.length_b   1.000
_cell.length_c   1.000
_cell.angle_alpha   90.00
_cell.angle_beta   90.00
_cell.angle_gamma   90.00
#
_symmetry.space_group_name_H-M   'P 1'
#
loop_
_entity.id
_entity.type
_entity.pdbx_description
1 polymer ?
#
loop_
_entity_poly.entity_id
_entity_poly.type
_entity_poly.pdbx_seq_one_letter_code
_entity_poly.pdbx_strand_id
1 'polypeptide(L)'
;AYDVSASRDSRPMSGFNLFVSIYMLVHKADDTEQFFIDGSAIRVATVVTVAATVTGDFQCKAVCYNKFFVPVAEDVGDPVAGALSIEVTIPAAVEEGYARIFSDFAGYGGSSGHYYFNT
;
A
#
# COMPACT_ATOMS: atom_id res chain seq x y z
N ALA A 1 -11.79 -20.92 6.78
CA ALA A 1 -10.43 -21.31 7.21
C ALA A 1 -9.57 -20.08 7.04
N TYR A 2 -8.90 -19.61 8.10
CA TYR A 2 -8.03 -18.44 8.01
C TYR A 2 -6.64 -18.91 7.65
N ASP A 3 -6.15 -18.55 6.47
CA ASP A 3 -4.77 -18.84 6.10
C ASP A 3 -3.86 -17.76 6.70
N VAL A 4 -3.16 -18.12 7.77
CA VAL A 4 -2.21 -17.26 8.49
C VAL A 4 -0.83 -17.53 7.90
N SER A 5 -0.52 -16.89 6.77
CA SER A 5 0.79 -16.96 6.13
C SER A 5 1.51 -15.60 6.11
N ALA A 6 1.39 -14.84 7.20
CA ALA A 6 2.38 -13.84 7.58
C ALA A 6 2.36 -13.73 9.11
N SER A 7 3.29 -14.43 9.76
CA SER A 7 3.34 -14.44 11.22
C SER A 7 3.69 -13.03 11.73
N ARG A 8 3.02 -12.66 12.82
CA ARG A 8 3.17 -11.44 13.62
C ARG A 8 4.60 -11.17 14.15
N ASP A 9 5.57 -12.02 13.78
CA ASP A 9 6.95 -12.08 14.26
C ASP A 9 7.99 -12.13 13.14
N SER A 10 7.68 -11.68 11.91
CA SER A 10 8.71 -11.51 10.86
C SER A 10 9.69 -10.39 11.26
N ARG A 11 10.72 -10.75 12.02
CA ARG A 11 11.85 -9.89 12.38
C ARG A 11 12.54 -9.38 11.11
N PRO A 12 13.13 -8.17 11.13
CA PRO A 12 13.98 -7.71 10.05
C PRO A 12 15.25 -8.57 10.04
N MET A 13 15.28 -9.62 9.21
CA MET A 13 16.49 -10.41 9.00
C MET A 13 17.39 -9.66 8.02
N SER A 14 18.57 -9.28 8.50
CA SER A 14 19.61 -8.63 7.73
C SER A 14 19.95 -9.46 6.49
N GLY A 15 19.79 -8.87 5.30
CA GLY A 15 20.60 -9.22 4.13
C GLY A 15 20.02 -10.22 3.13
N PHE A 16 18.81 -10.74 3.29
CA PHE A 16 18.22 -11.61 2.27
C PHE A 16 16.70 -11.55 2.36
N ASN A 17 16.12 -10.60 1.64
CA ASN A 17 15.08 -10.85 0.64
C ASN A 17 14.35 -9.56 0.31
N LEU A 18 14.64 -9.08 -0.90
CA LEU A 18 13.81 -8.20 -1.72
C LEU A 18 12.55 -8.99 -2.14
N PHE A 19 11.81 -9.58 -1.19
CA PHE A 19 10.62 -10.36 -1.51
C PHE A 19 9.48 -9.40 -1.88
N VAL A 20 9.16 -9.45 -3.17
CA VAL A 20 7.85 -9.21 -3.77
C VAL A 20 6.74 -9.48 -2.74
N SER A 21 6.02 -8.42 -2.40
CA SER A 21 4.97 -8.42 -1.38
C SER A 21 3.86 -9.41 -1.71
N ILE A 22 3.59 -10.36 -0.81
CA ILE A 22 2.40 -11.22 -0.86
C ILE A 22 1.51 -10.85 0.35
N TYR A 23 0.47 -10.02 0.08
CA TYR A 23 -0.90 -9.87 0.66
C TYR A 23 -1.11 -9.91 2.20
N MET A 24 -2.06 -9.21 2.86
CA MET A 24 -3.53 -9.23 2.69
C MET A 24 -4.21 -8.24 3.68
N LEU A 25 -5.46 -7.81 3.42
CA LEU A 25 -6.54 -7.85 4.43
C LEU A 25 -7.94 -7.79 3.79
N VAL A 26 -8.78 -8.71 4.23
CA VAL A 26 -10.12 -9.06 3.74
C VAL A 26 -11.15 -8.02 4.19
N HIS A 27 -11.76 -7.32 3.23
CA HIS A 27 -12.93 -6.48 3.45
C HIS A 27 -14.17 -7.19 2.95
N LYS A 28 -15.03 -7.63 3.86
CA LYS A 28 -16.25 -8.36 3.53
C LYS A 28 -17.45 -7.42 3.57
N ALA A 29 -17.80 -6.80 2.44
CA ALA A 29 -19.23 -6.61 2.16
C ALA A 29 -19.65 -7.70 1.17
N ASP A 30 -20.80 -8.30 1.46
CA ASP A 30 -21.46 -9.27 0.58
C ASP A 30 -20.61 -10.49 0.18
N ASP A 31 -19.81 -11.04 1.11
CA ASP A 31 -18.99 -12.27 0.92
C ASP A 31 -17.80 -12.17 -0.06
N THR A 32 -17.49 -10.99 -0.61
CA THR A 32 -16.37 -10.84 -1.56
C THR A 32 -15.06 -10.44 -0.86
N GLU A 33 -13.99 -11.21 -1.04
CA GLU A 33 -12.65 -10.86 -0.55
C GLU A 33 -11.94 -9.91 -1.53
N GLN A 34 -11.25 -8.90 -0.98
CA GLN A 34 -10.51 -7.91 -1.77
C GLN A 34 -9.01 -7.98 -1.47
N PHE A 35 -8.19 -7.86 -2.51
CA PHE A 35 -6.74 -7.98 -2.45
C PHE A 35 -6.03 -6.84 -3.16
N PHE A 36 -4.93 -6.37 -2.57
CA PHE A 36 -3.93 -5.53 -3.23
C PHE A 36 -2.76 -6.39 -3.68
N ILE A 37 -2.63 -6.55 -5.00
CA ILE A 37 -1.69 -7.40 -5.72
C ILE A 37 -0.51 -6.58 -6.24
N ASP A 38 0.71 -7.09 -6.07
CA ASP A 38 1.93 -6.51 -6.64
C ASP A 38 2.12 -5.01 -6.36
N GLY A 39 1.82 -4.60 -5.12
CA GLY A 39 1.92 -3.21 -4.72
C GLY A 39 3.35 -2.66 -4.80
N SER A 40 3.49 -1.42 -5.22
CA SER A 40 4.76 -0.72 -5.40
C SER A 40 4.63 0.79 -5.16
N ALA A 41 5.76 1.44 -4.90
CA ALA A 41 5.87 2.90 -4.82
C ALA A 41 7.12 3.35 -5.58
N ILE A 42 6.92 4.22 -6.58
CA ILE A 42 8.00 4.75 -7.41
C ILE A 42 7.99 6.27 -7.29
N ARG A 43 9.13 6.86 -7.02
CA ARG A 43 9.27 8.31 -6.89
C ARG A 43 9.93 8.92 -8.12
N VAL A 44 9.38 10.03 -8.60
CA VAL A 44 9.99 10.93 -9.58
C VAL A 44 9.86 12.36 -9.06
N ALA A 45 10.98 13.01 -8.75
CA ALA A 45 11.02 14.32 -8.13
C ALA A 45 10.21 14.38 -6.82
N THR A 46 9.11 15.14 -6.77
CA THR A 46 8.21 15.24 -5.61
C THR A 46 6.99 14.36 -5.71
N VAL A 47 6.84 13.57 -6.79
CA VAL A 47 5.67 12.71 -7.00
C VAL A 47 6.04 11.27 -6.69
N VAL A 48 5.23 10.61 -5.86
CA VAL A 48 5.29 9.17 -5.61
C VAL A 48 4.07 8.52 -6.25
N THR A 49 4.29 7.69 -7.25
CA THR A 49 3.26 6.84 -7.84
C THR A 49 3.16 5.56 -7.04
N VAL A 50 2.04 5.37 -6.36
CA VAL A 50 1.70 4.17 -5.59
C VAL A 50 0.75 3.33 -6.43
N ALA A 51 1.21 2.15 -6.85
CA ALA A 51 0.46 1.30 -7.78
C ALA A 51 0.27 -0.09 -7.21
N ALA A 52 -0.85 -0.72 -7.55
CA ALA A 52 -1.16 -2.12 -7.25
C ALA A 52 -2.18 -2.64 -8.26
N THR A 53 -2.33 -3.95 -8.35
CA THR A 53 -3.51 -4.59 -8.96
C THR A 53 -4.55 -4.78 -7.86
N VAL A 54 -5.83 -4.49 -8.13
CA VAL A 54 -6.91 -4.70 -7.16
C VAL A 54 -7.99 -5.62 -7.72
N THR A 55 -8.65 -6.38 -6.87
CA THR A 55 -9.66 -7.37 -7.27
C THR A 55 -11.08 -6.82 -7.39
N GLY A 56 -11.29 -5.52 -7.13
CA GLY A 56 -12.60 -4.89 -7.19
C GLY A 56 -12.55 -3.38 -7.14
N ASP A 57 -13.70 -2.76 -7.34
CA ASP A 57 -13.88 -1.31 -7.36
C ASP A 57 -14.21 -0.81 -5.95
N PHE A 58 -13.30 -0.05 -5.34
CA PHE A 58 -13.51 0.57 -4.03
C PHE A 58 -12.53 1.73 -3.81
N GLN A 59 -12.95 2.75 -3.06
CA GLN A 59 -12.09 3.89 -2.80
C GLN A 59 -10.85 3.48 -2.00
N CYS A 60 -9.68 3.91 -2.49
CA CYS A 60 -8.39 3.70 -1.87
C CYS A 60 -7.77 5.03 -1.47
N LYS A 61 -6.93 5.01 -0.43
CA LYS A 61 -6.10 6.13 -0.02
C LYS A 61 -4.65 5.69 0.05
N ALA A 62 -3.76 6.35 -0.67
CA ALA A 62 -2.32 6.18 -0.51
C ALA A 62 -1.80 7.21 0.49
N VAL A 63 -1.10 6.76 1.52
CA VAL A 63 -0.40 7.61 2.50
C VAL A 63 1.09 7.41 2.35
N CYS A 64 1.82 8.50 2.14
CA CYS A 64 3.28 8.53 2.14
C CYS A 64 3.79 8.95 3.52
N TYR A 65 4.82 8.26 3.97
CA TYR A 65 5.53 8.50 5.22
C TYR A 65 7.00 8.78 4.91
N ASN A 66 7.65 9.60 5.74
CA ASN A 66 9.10 9.65 5.74
C ASN A 66 9.70 8.36 6.36
N LYS A 67 11.03 8.24 6.35
CA LYS A 67 11.75 7.10 6.96
C LYS A 67 11.49 6.85 8.46
N PHE A 68 10.94 7.83 9.17
CA PHE A 68 10.58 7.73 10.58
C PHE A 68 9.10 7.36 10.79
N PHE A 69 8.40 6.95 9.73
CA PHE A 69 6.96 6.64 9.75
C PHE A 69 6.07 7.82 10.17
N VAL A 70 6.52 9.05 9.93
CA VAL A 70 5.67 10.24 10.08
C VAL A 70 4.96 10.49 8.75
N PRO A 71 3.62 10.59 8.73
CA PRO A 71 2.87 10.92 7.52
C PRO A 71 3.31 12.27 6.94
N VAL A 72 3.52 12.33 5.63
CA VAL A 72 3.95 13.57 4.94
C VAL A 72 2.98 14.03 3.87
N ALA A 73 2.22 13.10 3.26
CA ALA A 73 1.19 13.39 2.28
C ALA A 73 0.26 12.19 2.14
N GLU A 74 -0.95 12.45 1.68
CA GLU A 74 -1.90 11.41 1.28
C GLU A 74 -2.70 11.88 0.07
N ASP A 75 -3.18 10.91 -0.71
CA ASP A 75 -4.14 11.16 -1.77
C ASP A 75 -5.09 9.96 -1.93
N VAL A 76 -6.26 10.21 -2.50
CA VAL A 76 -7.27 9.20 -2.76
C VAL A 76 -7.29 8.81 -4.23
N GLY A 77 -7.63 7.56 -4.50
CA GLY A 77 -7.87 7.08 -5.84
C GLY A 77 -9.05 6.14 -5.86
N ASP A 78 -9.81 6.20 -6.94
CA ASP A 78 -10.89 5.27 -7.23
C ASP A 78 -10.34 4.25 -8.24
N PRO A 79 -9.71 3.14 -7.79
CA PRO A 79 -9.24 2.11 -8.69
C PRO A 79 -10.38 1.52 -9.50
N VAL A 80 -10.02 1.05 -10.69
CA VAL A 80 -10.84 0.17 -11.51
C VAL A 80 -10.33 -1.24 -11.28
N ALA A 81 -11.22 -2.22 -11.17
CA ALA A 81 -10.87 -3.63 -11.01
C ALA A 81 -9.76 -4.01 -12.01
N GLY A 82 -8.64 -4.53 -11.47
CA GLY A 82 -7.43 -4.85 -12.22
C GLY A 82 -6.31 -3.80 -12.16
N ALA A 83 -6.56 -2.55 -11.72
CA ALA A 83 -5.51 -1.54 -11.63
C ALA A 83 -5.80 -0.41 -10.61
N LEU A 84 -4.80 -0.13 -9.77
CA LEU A 84 -4.70 1.04 -8.90
C LEU A 84 -3.42 1.81 -9.26
N SER A 85 -3.54 3.12 -9.41
CA SER A 85 -2.40 4.05 -9.51
C SER A 85 -2.79 5.37 -8.87
N ILE A 86 -2.15 5.71 -7.75
CA ILE A 86 -2.36 6.97 -7.03
C ILE A 86 -1.05 7.75 -7.06
N GLU A 87 -1.10 8.98 -7.54
CA GLU A 87 0.04 9.90 -7.49
C GLU A 87 -0.06 10.75 -6.23
N VAL A 88 0.95 10.67 -5.36
CA VAL A 88 1.01 11.44 -4.11
C VAL A 88 2.16 12.43 -4.19
N THR A 89 1.86 13.73 -4.08
CA THR A 89 2.90 14.77 -4.05
C THR A 89 3.45 14.92 -2.63
N ILE A 90 4.74 14.62 -2.43
CA ILE A 90 5.45 14.71 -1.16
C ILE A 90 6.38 15.94 -1.09
N PRO A 91 6.71 16.46 0.11
CA PRO A 91 7.68 17.54 0.24
C PRO A 91 9.06 17.17 -0.32
N ALA A 92 9.72 18.10 -1.00
CA ALA A 92 11.04 17.86 -1.63
C ALA A 92 12.14 17.41 -0.64
N ALA A 93 12.02 17.80 0.65
CA ALA A 93 12.94 17.39 1.71
C ALA A 93 12.83 15.91 2.11
N VAL A 94 11.78 15.20 1.67
CA VAL A 94 11.61 13.77 1.93
C VAL A 94 12.34 13.01 0.82
N GLU A 95 13.57 12.58 1.10
CA GLU A 95 14.43 11.88 0.14
C GLU A 95 14.14 10.37 0.03
N GLU A 96 13.66 9.78 1.12
CA GLU A 96 13.31 8.36 1.23
C GLU A 96 12.14 8.17 2.21
N GLY A 97 11.37 7.12 2.00
CA GLY A 97 10.18 6.87 2.80
C GLY A 97 9.44 5.60 2.42
N TYR A 98 8.20 5.53 2.88
CA TYR A 98 7.31 4.39 2.64
C TYR A 98 5.94 4.88 2.20
N ALA A 99 5.31 4.21 1.25
CA ALA A 99 3.91 4.40 0.93
C ALA A 99 3.08 3.22 1.45
N ARG A 100 1.83 3.49 1.82
CA ARG A 100 0.86 2.46 2.21
C ARG A 100 -0.50 2.79 1.64
N ILE A 101 -1.20 1.78 1.13
CA ILE A 101 -2.55 1.91 0.61
C ILE A 101 -3.51 1.50 1.72
N PHE A 102 -4.57 2.29 1.88
CA PHE A 102 -5.70 2.01 2.74
C PHE A 102 -6.94 1.86 1.86
N SER A 103 -7.86 0.99 2.26
CA SER A 103 -9.19 0.90 1.66
C SER A 103 -10.21 1.31 2.71
N ASP A 104 -11.20 2.10 2.29
CA ASP A 104 -12.43 2.31 3.07
C ASP A 104 -13.59 1.77 2.27
N PHE A 105 -14.06 0.59 2.67
CA PHE A 105 -15.20 -0.06 2.05
C PHE A 105 -16.34 -0.13 3.05
N ALA A 106 -17.32 0.76 2.88
CA ALA A 106 -18.62 0.78 3.58
C ALA A 106 -18.57 0.21 5.02
N GLY A 107 -17.72 0.78 5.89
CA GLY A 107 -17.66 0.43 7.31
C GLY A 107 -16.62 -0.63 7.71
N TYR A 108 -15.83 -1.14 6.76
CA TYR A 108 -14.66 -1.97 7.02
C TYR A 108 -13.43 -1.29 6.40
N GLY A 109 -12.39 -1.02 7.19
CA GLY A 109 -11.12 -0.42 6.73
C GLY A 109 -9.92 -1.39 6.75
N GLY A 110 -9.12 -1.37 5.69
CA GLY A 110 -8.00 -2.29 5.47
C GLY A 110 -6.77 -1.57 4.98
N SER A 111 -5.60 -2.23 5.03
CA SER A 111 -4.37 -1.61 4.56
C SER A 111 -3.39 -2.60 3.97
N SER A 112 -2.60 -2.13 3.00
CA SER A 112 -1.51 -2.86 2.39
C SER A 112 -0.27 -2.92 3.29
N GLY A 113 0.79 -3.55 2.76
CA GLY A 113 2.15 -3.42 3.28
C GLY A 113 2.74 -2.02 3.04
N HIS A 114 3.95 -1.81 3.54
CA HIS A 114 4.72 -0.58 3.34
C HIS A 114 5.66 -0.74 2.15
N TYR A 115 5.53 0.13 1.15
CA TYR A 115 6.32 0.12 -0.08
C TYR A 115 7.39 1.19 0.01
N TYR A 116 8.66 0.78 0.06
CA TYR A 116 9.78 1.72 0.14
C TYR A 116 9.92 2.50 -1.17
N PHE A 117 10.17 3.81 -1.05
CA PHE A 117 10.56 4.66 -2.17
C PHE A 117 11.79 5.50 -1.79
N ASN A 118 12.61 5.81 -2.78
CA ASN A 118 13.74 6.72 -2.69
C ASN A 118 13.90 7.49 -4.01
N THR A 119 14.75 8.52 -4.00
CA THR A 119 15.22 9.22 -5.22
C THR A 119 16.12 8.38 -6.09
#